data_AF-A0A0C2CB35-F1
#
_entry.id   AF-A0A0C2CB35-F1
#
_cell.length_a   1.000
_cell.length_b   1.000
_cell.length_c   1.000
_cell.angle_alpha   90.00
_cell.angle_beta   90.00
_cell.angle_gamma   90.00
#
_symmetry.space_group_name_H-M   'P 1'
#
loop_
_entity.id
_entity.type
_entity.pdbx_description
1 polymer ?
#
loop_
_entity_poly.entity_id
_entity_poly.type
_entity_poly.pdbx_seq_one_letter_code
_entity_poly.pdbx_strand_id
1 'polypeptide(L)'
;MTFTPQYFWTWTGIVQDRDGERPHFKGGALDASRVNWLVKASSSASNGWTPASKCAAYYNMDLVGSNYVYFYPCSNQYNSICKKNLGNPLL
;
A
#
# COMPACT_ATOMS: atom_id res chain seq x y z
N MET A 1 -19.42 3.94 0.72
CA MET A 1 -18.00 3.55 0.74
C MET A 1 -17.29 4.46 -0.25
N THR A 2 -16.37 5.31 0.24
CA THR A 2 -15.64 6.26 -0.61
C THR A 2 -14.44 5.57 -1.23
N PHE A 3 -14.33 5.63 -2.56
CA PHE A 3 -13.15 5.18 -3.29
C PHE A 3 -11.97 6.13 -3.03
N THR A 4 -10.74 5.67 -3.28
CA THR A 4 -9.55 6.53 -3.24
C THR A 4 -9.76 7.76 -4.15
N PRO A 5 -9.44 9.00 -3.71
CA PRO A 5 -9.57 10.17 -4.57
C PRO A 5 -8.72 10.04 -5.84
N GLN A 6 -9.21 10.53 -6.99
CA GLN A 6 -8.48 10.51 -8.26
C GLN A 6 -7.28 11.45 -8.22
N TYR A 7 -6.18 11.04 -8.83
CA TYR A 7 -4.89 11.75 -8.89
C TYR A 7 -4.26 12.03 -7.53
N PHE A 8 -4.62 11.25 -6.50
CA PHE A 8 -4.06 11.35 -5.15
C PHE A 8 -3.50 10.02 -4.65
N TRP A 9 -2.56 10.13 -3.71
CA TRP A 9 -2.03 9.00 -2.96
C TRP A 9 -2.92 8.64 -1.79
N THR A 10 -3.01 7.34 -1.53
CA THR A 10 -3.71 6.78 -0.38
C THR A 10 -2.85 5.69 0.26
N TRP A 11 -2.65 5.75 1.57
CA TRP A 11 -1.93 4.72 2.31
C TRP A 11 -2.66 3.39 2.25
N THR A 12 -1.91 2.33 1.91
CA THR A 12 -2.44 0.97 1.75
C THR A 12 -2.36 0.14 3.03
N GLY A 13 -1.58 0.58 4.02
CA GLY A 13 -1.25 -0.21 5.21
C GLY A 13 -0.16 -1.27 5.00
N ILE A 14 0.39 -1.38 3.79
CA ILE A 14 1.56 -2.22 3.50
C ILE A 14 2.83 -1.49 3.94
N VAL A 15 3.70 -2.21 4.65
CA VAL A 15 4.99 -1.74 5.15
C VAL A 15 6.09 -2.77 4.87
N GLN A 16 7.32 -2.31 4.89
CA GLN A 16 8.51 -3.15 5.00
C GLN A 16 9.51 -2.42 5.90
N ASP A 17 9.66 -2.89 7.14
CA ASP A 17 10.41 -2.16 8.16
C ASP A 17 11.92 -2.36 8.04
N ARG A 18 12.34 -3.53 7.56
CA ARG A 18 13.74 -3.95 7.47
C ARG A 18 14.13 -4.34 6.05
N ASP A 19 15.43 -4.22 5.76
CA ASP A 19 15.98 -4.74 4.52
C ASP A 19 15.87 -6.27 4.48
N GLY A 20 15.65 -6.82 3.30
CA GLY A 20 15.46 -8.27 3.07
C GLY A 20 14.12 -8.84 3.58
N GLU A 21 13.32 -8.08 4.34
CA GLU A 21 11.97 -8.48 4.72
C GLU A 21 11.03 -8.39 3.51
N ARG A 22 10.02 -9.26 3.45
CA ARG A 22 8.96 -9.13 2.45
C ARG A 22 7.99 -8.01 2.85
N PRO A 23 7.51 -7.19 1.90
CA PRO A 23 6.43 -6.26 2.17
C PRO A 23 5.20 -7.01 2.69
N HIS A 24 4.53 -6.44 3.68
CA HIS A 24 3.37 -7.07 4.30
C HIS A 24 2.35 -6.02 4.76
N PHE A 25 1.08 -6.41 4.77
CA PHE A 25 0.03 -5.57 5.34
C PHE A 25 0.14 -5.59 6.87
N LYS A 26 0.16 -4.41 7.50
CA LYS A 26 0.17 -4.31 8.96
C LYS A 26 -1.11 -4.91 9.55
N GLY A 27 -0.98 -6.06 10.23
CA GLY A 27 -2.11 -6.84 10.74
C GLY A 27 -2.62 -7.95 9.81
N GLY A 28 -1.90 -8.26 8.72
CA GLY A 28 -2.09 -9.49 7.94
C GLY A 28 -3.37 -9.57 7.10
N ALA A 29 -4.07 -8.46 6.88
CA ALA A 29 -5.38 -8.46 6.22
C ALA A 29 -5.32 -8.64 4.69
N LEU A 30 -4.16 -8.47 4.07
CA LEU A 30 -3.98 -8.52 2.62
C LEU A 30 -2.57 -9.03 2.27
N ASP A 31 -2.47 -9.85 1.22
CA ASP A 31 -1.21 -10.31 0.64
C ASP A 31 -0.60 -9.21 -0.26
N ALA A 32 0.52 -8.65 0.18
CA ALA A 32 1.22 -7.59 -0.52
C ALA A 32 1.81 -8.03 -1.87
N SER A 33 1.95 -9.33 -2.14
CA SER A 33 2.40 -9.81 -3.46
C SER A 33 1.34 -9.62 -4.55
N ARG A 34 0.07 -9.42 -4.15
CA ARG A 34 -1.08 -9.35 -5.07
C ARG A 34 -1.51 -7.93 -5.44
N VAL A 35 -0.83 -6.90 -4.92
CA VAL A 35 -1.13 -5.52 -5.29
C VAL A 35 -0.47 -5.13 -6.61
N ASN A 36 -1.04 -4.15 -7.31
CA ASN A 36 -0.48 -3.65 -8.57
C ASN A 36 0.72 -2.74 -8.30
N TRP A 37 1.90 -3.32 -8.08
CA TRP A 37 3.15 -2.57 -7.96
C TRP A 37 3.47 -1.82 -9.25
N LEU A 38 4.08 -0.63 -9.14
CA LEU A 38 4.48 0.18 -10.30
C LEU A 38 5.41 -0.60 -11.24
N VAL A 39 6.46 -1.21 -10.67
CA VAL A 39 7.37 -2.07 -11.40
C VAL A 39 7.00 -3.52 -11.11
N LYS A 40 6.33 -4.16 -12.07
CA LYS A 40 5.82 -5.53 -11.97
C LYS A 40 6.96 -6.55 -11.85
N ALA A 41 6.74 -7.60 -11.04
CA ALA A 41 7.70 -8.69 -10.80
C ALA A 41 9.10 -8.23 -10.33
N SER A 42 9.19 -7.05 -9.73
CA SER A 42 10.45 -6.46 -9.27
C SER A 42 10.52 -6.41 -7.74
N SER A 43 11.72 -6.20 -7.21
CA SER A 43 11.96 -6.12 -5.77
C SER A 43 11.34 -4.86 -5.15
N SER A 44 11.26 -4.84 -3.82
CA SER A 44 10.86 -3.65 -3.07
C SER A 44 11.74 -2.44 -3.39
N ALA A 45 13.05 -2.64 -3.55
CA ALA A 45 13.99 -1.57 -3.91
C ALA A 45 13.66 -0.93 -5.26
N SER A 46 13.30 -1.73 -6.27
CA SER A 46 12.82 -1.22 -7.57
C SER A 46 11.50 -0.45 -7.46
N ASN A 47 10.71 -0.75 -6.43
CA ASN A 47 9.46 -0.05 -6.10
C ASN A 47 9.64 1.05 -5.04
N GLY A 48 10.87 1.57 -4.88
CA GLY A 48 11.15 2.77 -4.09
C GLY A 48 11.48 2.53 -2.63
N TRP A 49 11.58 1.26 -2.22
CA TRP A 49 11.91 0.95 -0.84
C TRP A 49 13.31 1.44 -0.51
N THR A 50 13.41 2.18 0.59
CA THR A 50 14.67 2.61 1.20
C THR A 50 14.47 2.69 2.72
N PRO A 51 15.55 2.82 3.51
CA PRO A 51 15.41 3.10 4.95
C PRO A 51 14.59 4.36 5.28
N ALA A 52 14.46 5.31 4.35
CA ALA A 52 13.61 6.49 4.51
C ALA A 52 12.18 6.30 3.97
N SER A 53 11.95 5.32 3.10
CA SER A 53 10.68 5.09 2.39
C SER A 53 10.21 3.65 2.60
N LYS A 54 9.52 3.44 3.73
CA LYS A 54 9.12 2.11 4.21
C LYS A 54 7.63 1.82 4.10
N CYS A 55 6.82 2.83 3.77
CA CYS A 55 5.36 2.75 3.69
C CYS A 55 4.91 2.74 2.24
N ALA A 56 4.00 1.84 1.86
CA ALA A 56 3.51 1.77 0.50
C ALA A 56 2.17 2.51 0.33
N ALA A 57 2.11 3.40 -0.65
CA ALA A 57 0.91 4.13 -1.02
C ALA A 57 0.43 3.72 -2.41
N TYR A 58 -0.88 3.71 -2.57
CA TYR A 58 -1.57 3.54 -3.83
C TYR A 58 -1.80 4.90 -4.47
N TYR A 59 -1.47 5.04 -5.74
CA TYR A 59 -1.77 6.22 -6.55
C TYR A 59 -2.92 5.91 -7.51
N ASN A 60 -4.01 6.68 -7.40
CA ASN A 60 -5.16 6.54 -8.28
C ASN A 60 -4.99 7.45 -9.50
N MET A 61 -4.76 6.90 -10.69
CA MET A 61 -4.67 7.64 -11.94
C MET A 61 -6.01 7.75 -12.68
N ASP A 62 -7.11 7.27 -12.07
CA ASP A 62 -8.42 7.12 -12.73
C ASP A 62 -8.39 6.23 -13.99
N LEU A 63 -7.34 5.42 -14.12
CA LEU A 63 -7.16 4.45 -15.18
C LEU A 63 -6.72 3.14 -14.53
N VAL A 64 -7.66 2.18 -14.44
CA VAL A 64 -7.51 0.94 -13.65
C VAL A 64 -6.19 0.21 -13.94
N GLY A 65 -5.73 0.18 -15.20
CA GLY A 65 -4.49 -0.48 -15.60
C GLY A 65 -3.20 0.26 -15.21
N SER A 66 -3.30 1.55 -14.89
CA SER A 66 -2.17 2.44 -14.59
C SER A 66 -2.07 2.84 -13.13
N ASN A 67 -3.10 2.56 -12.33
CA ASN A 67 -3.04 2.75 -10.87
C ASN A 67 -1.94 1.87 -10.28
N TYR A 68 -1.15 2.36 -9.34
CA TYR A 68 0.00 1.60 -8.85
C TYR A 68 0.27 1.79 -7.36
N VAL A 69 1.03 0.84 -6.80
CA VAL A 69 1.58 0.89 -5.46
C VAL A 69 3.09 1.11 -5.52
N TYR A 70 3.59 1.99 -4.66
CA TYR A 70 5.01 2.32 -4.56
C TYR A 70 5.36 2.72 -3.12
N PHE A 71 6.64 2.63 -2.74
CA PHE A 71 7.12 3.02 -1.42
C PHE A 71 7.41 4.52 -1.34
N TYR A 72 7.01 5.13 -0.23
CA TYR A 72 7.18 6.54 0.07
C TYR A 72 7.61 6.74 1.52
N PRO A 73 8.15 7.92 1.87
CA PRO A 73 8.38 8.30 3.25
C PRO A 73 7.08 8.25 4.06
N CYS A 74 7.11 7.54 5.19
CA CYS A 74 5.93 7.35 6.04
C CYS A 74 5.40 8.67 6.66
N SER A 75 6.21 9.73 6.64
CA SER A 75 5.84 11.08 7.09
C SER A 75 4.99 11.85 6.10
N ASN A 76 4.79 11.34 4.87
CA ASN A 76 3.98 12.03 3.86
C ASN A 76 2.49 12.05 4.27
N GLN A 77 1.85 13.20 4.07
CA GLN A 77 0.45 13.43 4.44
C GLN A 77 -0.47 13.00 3.30
N TYR A 78 -0.70 11.69 3.19
CA TYR A 78 -1.63 11.11 2.21
C TYR A 78 -2.95 10.72 2.87
N ASN A 79 -3.98 10.53 2.04
CA ASN A 79 -5.24 9.94 2.48
C ASN A 79 -5.00 8.52 3.03
N SER A 80 -5.90 8.01 3.86
CA SER A 80 -5.80 6.65 4.40
C SER A 80 -7.11 5.90 4.25
N ILE A 81 -7.04 4.63 3.87
CA ILE A 81 -8.19 3.72 3.94
C ILE A 81 -8.03 2.85 5.18
N CYS A 82 -9.01 2.93 6.07
CA CYS A 82 -9.06 2.10 7.27
C CYS A 82 -10.01 0.93 7.05
N LYS A 83 -9.56 -0.28 7.39
CA LYS A 83 -10.42 -1.47 7.50
C LYS A 83 -10.71 -1.73 8.97
N LYS A 84 -11.99 -1.87 9.32
CA LYS A 84 -12.42 -2.31 10.66
C LYS A 84 -13.01 -3.71 10.54
N ASN A 85 -12.58 -4.61 11.43
CA ASN A 85 -13.27 -5.89 11.58
C ASN A 85 -14.59 -5.64 12.33
N LEU A 86 -15.72 -6.06 11.76
CA LEU A 86 -17.03 -5.87 12.37
C LEU A 86 -17.40 -6.99 13.35
N GLY A 87 -16.49 -7.96 13.57
CA GLY A 87 -16.81 -9.17 14.34
C GLY A 87 -17.78 -10.06 13.57
N ASN A 88 -18.07 -11.24 14.14
CA ASN A 88 -19.19 -12.04 13.66
C ASN A 88 -20.45 -11.46 14.33
N PRO A 89 -21.45 -10.92 13.60
CA PRO A 89 -22.66 -10.36 14.22
C PRO A 89 -23.55 -11.41 14.91
N LEU A 90 -23.10 -12.67 14.98
CA LEU A 90 -23.82 -13.83 15.53
C LEU A 90 -23.04 -14.54 16.65
N LEU A 91 -22.04 -13.89 17.26
CA LEU A 91 -21.42 -14.31 18.52
C LEU A 91 -21.49 -13.17 19.54
#